data_AF-A0A848YIC8-F1
#
_entry.id   AF-A0A848YIC8-F1
#
_cell.length_a   1.000
_cell.length_b   1.000
_cell.length_c   1.000
_cell.angle_alpha   90.00
_cell.angle_beta   90.00
_cell.angle_gamma   90.00
#
_symmetry.space_group_name_H-M   'P 1'
#
loop_
_entity.id
_entity.type
_entity.pdbx_description
1 polymer ?
#
loop_
_entity_poly.entity_id
_entity_poly.type
_entity_poly.pdbx_seq_one_letter_code
_entity_poly.pdbx_strand_id
1 'polypeptide(L)'
;MKYLVATILALGASSSAAAQDNDRDSTLATSITADEMRYVIESAGFAVDAELDDGIGVIGNDNEGLSFGIEGRACNDAGRCLGVIFFALFQDAGTTEYANNVNTRWSAIKATALDDGQLLLSRYLILDHGQTLANLRLNLATTRSIAAAVRSEIMGRNGSDGASPRAAIDWGDDSGNYANDGACDDARFQADGDQWDFQRKHVLRDATDCRARSAAGTITLILDFGDNSGIYANDGTCDDNRFTGEGRSILMTDSHVRRDSADCIAAYREGTINRP
;
A
#
# COMPACT_ATOMS: atom_id res chain seq x y z
N MET A 1 -64.53 -3.24 4.86
CA MET A 1 -63.19 -3.82 5.12
C MET A 1 -62.17 -2.69 5.06
N LYS A 2 -61.60 -2.32 6.22
CA LYS A 2 -60.56 -1.30 6.34
C LYS A 2 -59.21 -2.01 6.18
N TYR A 3 -58.44 -1.69 5.14
CA TYR A 3 -57.10 -2.23 4.96
C TYR A 3 -56.11 -1.36 5.74
N LEU A 4 -55.45 -1.98 6.72
CA LEU A 4 -54.40 -1.41 7.57
C LEU A 4 -53.09 -1.36 6.77
N VAL A 5 -52.51 -0.17 6.61
CA VAL A 5 -51.15 -0.01 6.09
C VAL A 5 -50.19 -0.27 7.24
N ALA A 6 -49.42 -1.36 7.17
CA ALA A 6 -48.36 -1.67 8.12
C ALA A 6 -47.08 -0.94 7.69
N THR A 7 -46.74 0.12 8.41
CA THR A 7 -45.48 0.84 8.27
C THR A 7 -44.37 -0.01 8.86
N ILE A 8 -43.47 -0.53 8.01
CA ILE A 8 -42.23 -1.19 8.44
C ILE A 8 -41.30 -0.09 8.94
N LEU A 9 -41.16 0.02 10.26
CA LEU A 9 -40.14 0.83 10.90
C LEU A 9 -38.80 0.08 10.72
N ALA A 10 -37.98 0.54 9.79
CA ALA A 10 -36.59 0.09 9.69
C ALA A 10 -35.85 0.62 10.92
N LEU A 11 -35.62 -0.23 11.92
CA LEU A 11 -34.62 0.05 12.95
C LEU A 11 -33.25 0.00 12.27
N GLY A 12 -32.71 1.17 11.94
CA GLY A 12 -31.30 1.30 11.65
C GLY A 12 -30.52 0.91 12.90
N ALA A 13 -29.80 -0.21 12.85
CA ALA A 13 -28.76 -0.51 13.80
C ALA A 13 -27.60 0.47 13.53
N SER A 14 -27.62 1.60 14.21
CA SER A 14 -26.46 2.46 14.33
C SER A 14 -25.45 1.73 15.21
N SER A 15 -24.47 1.08 14.58
CA SER A 15 -23.26 0.63 15.25
C SER A 15 -22.53 1.87 15.77
N SER A 16 -22.75 2.22 17.03
CA SER A 16 -21.98 3.26 17.70
C SER A 16 -20.51 2.86 17.65
N ALA A 17 -19.67 3.65 16.99
CA ALA A 17 -18.23 3.56 17.19
C ALA A 17 -17.96 3.69 18.69
N ALA A 18 -17.43 2.65 19.33
CA ALA A 18 -17.06 2.73 20.73
C ALA A 18 -15.96 3.79 20.87
N ALA A 19 -16.19 4.79 21.74
CA ALA A 19 -15.18 5.79 22.05
C ALA A 19 -14.01 5.13 22.79
N GLN A 20 -12.78 5.60 22.55
CA GLN A 20 -11.58 5.10 23.21
C GLN A 20 -11.65 5.34 24.73
N ASP A 21 -11.43 4.29 25.53
CA ASP A 21 -11.40 4.39 27.00
C ASP A 21 -10.00 4.80 27.49
N ASN A 22 -9.83 6.07 27.83
CA ASN A 22 -8.53 6.66 28.20
C ASN A 22 -8.29 6.73 29.72
N ASP A 23 -9.20 6.23 30.56
CA ASP A 23 -9.12 6.39 32.03
C ASP A 23 -7.88 5.70 32.62
N ARG A 24 -7.33 4.71 31.91
CA ARG A 24 -6.18 3.90 32.32
C ARG A 24 -4.89 4.23 31.58
N ASP A 25 -4.82 5.32 30.82
CA ASP A 25 -3.70 5.64 29.92
C ASP A 25 -2.33 5.63 30.62
N SER A 26 -2.25 6.12 31.87
CA SER A 26 -1.00 6.17 32.65
C SER A 26 -0.62 4.86 33.35
N THR A 27 -1.47 3.83 33.27
CA THR A 27 -1.21 2.51 33.88
C THR A 27 0.05 1.92 33.26
N LEU A 28 1.04 1.61 34.09
CA LEU A 28 2.29 1.00 33.65
C LEU A 28 2.16 -0.53 33.60
N ALA A 29 2.27 -1.10 32.40
CA ALA A 29 2.36 -2.54 32.18
C ALA A 29 3.83 -2.97 32.14
N THR A 30 4.28 -3.65 33.19
CA THR A 30 5.61 -4.31 33.23
C THR A 30 5.58 -5.75 32.76
N SER A 31 4.38 -6.24 32.46
CA SER A 31 4.06 -7.57 31.96
C SER A 31 2.63 -7.54 31.42
N ILE A 32 2.24 -8.55 30.65
CA ILE A 32 0.90 -8.63 30.05
C ILE A 32 0.34 -10.06 30.02
N THR A 33 -0.97 -10.22 30.18
CA THR A 33 -1.74 -11.47 29.97
C THR A 33 -2.67 -11.35 28.76
N ALA A 34 -3.27 -12.47 28.32
CA ALA A 34 -4.25 -12.47 27.22
C ALA A 34 -5.45 -11.53 27.49
N ASP A 35 -5.98 -11.52 28.72
CA ASP A 35 -7.06 -10.60 29.11
C ASP A 35 -6.65 -9.12 29.02
N GLU A 36 -5.41 -8.80 29.39
CA GLU A 36 -4.89 -7.44 29.28
C GLU A 36 -4.65 -7.04 27.81
N MET A 37 -4.24 -7.98 26.96
CA MET A 37 -4.15 -7.77 25.51
C MET A 37 -5.53 -7.55 24.87
N ARG A 38 -6.54 -8.34 25.26
CA ARG A 38 -7.94 -8.14 24.87
C ARG A 38 -8.40 -6.73 25.24
N TYR A 39 -8.13 -6.30 26.46
CA TYR A 39 -8.45 -4.96 26.91
C TYR A 39 -7.77 -3.86 26.08
N VAL A 40 -6.51 -4.03 25.67
CA VAL A 40 -5.81 -3.07 24.77
C VAL A 40 -6.57 -2.89 23.45
N ILE A 41 -7.06 -3.98 22.83
CA ILE A 41 -7.82 -3.94 21.58
C ILE A 41 -9.20 -3.29 21.79
N GLU A 42 -9.96 -3.77 22.77
CA GLU A 42 -11.33 -3.32 23.04
C GLU A 42 -11.36 -1.84 23.43
N SER A 43 -10.45 -1.42 24.29
CA SER A 43 -10.37 -0.03 24.72
C SER A 43 -9.81 0.91 23.64
N ALA A 44 -9.20 0.38 22.58
CA ALA A 44 -8.87 1.11 21.36
C ALA A 44 -10.07 1.23 20.38
N GLY A 45 -11.22 0.65 20.71
CA GLY A 45 -12.46 0.73 19.93
C GLY A 45 -12.65 -0.41 18.93
N PHE A 46 -11.93 -1.53 19.07
CA PHE A 46 -12.01 -2.68 18.15
C PHE A 46 -12.57 -3.92 18.82
N ALA A 47 -13.14 -4.83 18.03
CA ALA A 47 -13.60 -6.12 18.51
C ALA A 47 -12.43 -7.13 18.58
N VAL A 48 -12.51 -8.04 19.54
CA VAL A 48 -11.66 -9.23 19.62
C VAL A 48 -12.47 -10.43 19.16
N ASP A 49 -12.02 -11.06 18.08
CA ASP A 49 -12.75 -12.12 17.38
C ASP A 49 -12.30 -13.51 17.82
N ALA A 50 -11.04 -13.66 18.23
CA ALA A 50 -10.48 -14.95 18.63
C ALA A 50 -9.34 -14.81 19.63
N GLU A 51 -9.04 -15.90 20.32
CA GLU A 51 -7.80 -16.11 21.08
C GLU A 51 -6.89 -17.06 20.29
N LEU A 52 -5.58 -16.90 20.43
CA LEU A 52 -4.62 -17.85 19.86
C LEU A 52 -4.63 -19.16 20.66
N ASP A 53 -4.35 -20.27 19.98
CA ASP A 53 -4.41 -21.62 20.56
C ASP A 53 -3.42 -21.83 21.73
N ASP A 54 -2.35 -21.06 21.77
CA ASP A 54 -1.36 -21.08 22.85
C ASP A 54 -1.79 -20.32 24.11
N GLY A 55 -2.93 -19.64 24.06
CA GLY A 55 -3.50 -18.88 25.18
C GLY A 55 -2.71 -17.62 25.55
N ILE A 56 -1.73 -17.21 24.73
CA ILE A 56 -0.91 -16.02 24.97
C ILE A 56 -1.10 -14.95 23.89
N GLY A 57 -2.21 -14.97 23.16
CA GLY A 57 -2.54 -13.92 22.21
C GLY A 57 -4.00 -13.83 21.84
N VAL A 58 -4.35 -12.72 21.22
CA VAL A 58 -5.71 -12.38 20.80
C VAL A 58 -5.69 -11.78 19.39
N ILE A 59 -6.73 -12.06 18.61
CA ILE A 59 -6.94 -11.51 17.28
C ILE A 59 -8.15 -10.59 17.32
N GLY A 60 -7.97 -9.37 16.83
CA GLY A 60 -9.03 -8.43 16.56
C GLY A 60 -9.21 -8.14 15.07
N ASN A 61 -10.29 -7.44 14.76
CA ASN A 61 -10.60 -7.02 13.41
C ASN A 61 -11.15 -5.59 13.41
N ASP A 62 -11.07 -4.94 12.27
CA ASP A 62 -11.71 -3.65 12.06
C ASP A 62 -12.86 -3.70 11.07
N ASN A 63 -13.56 -2.59 10.95
CA ASN A 63 -14.76 -2.50 10.10
C ASN A 63 -14.44 -2.61 8.60
N GLU A 64 -13.16 -2.64 8.23
CA GLU A 64 -12.68 -2.75 6.86
C GLU A 64 -12.14 -4.17 6.55
N GLY A 65 -12.22 -5.09 7.52
CA GLY A 65 -11.80 -6.48 7.36
C GLY A 65 -10.30 -6.73 7.55
N LEU A 66 -9.55 -5.80 8.16
CA LEU A 66 -8.15 -6.05 8.53
C LEU A 66 -8.11 -6.86 9.83
N SER A 67 -7.60 -8.09 9.75
CA SER A 67 -7.24 -8.86 10.94
C SER A 67 -5.87 -8.46 11.47
N PHE A 68 -5.79 -8.24 12.77
CA PHE A 68 -4.56 -7.90 13.49
C PHE A 68 -4.58 -8.57 14.87
N GLY A 69 -3.43 -8.72 15.49
CA GLY A 69 -3.35 -9.39 16.78
C GLY A 69 -2.30 -8.81 17.71
N ILE A 70 -2.40 -9.24 18.96
CA ILE A 70 -1.42 -8.99 20.00
C ILE A 70 -1.08 -10.35 20.61
N GLU A 71 0.20 -10.69 20.67
CA GLU A 71 0.69 -11.94 21.25
C GLU A 71 1.83 -11.65 22.25
N GLY A 72 1.86 -12.38 23.35
CA GLY A 72 2.86 -12.28 24.38
C GLY A 72 4.20 -12.92 23.96
N ARG A 73 5.29 -12.41 24.53
CA ARG A 73 6.64 -12.99 24.40
C ARG A 73 7.31 -13.11 25.77
N ALA A 74 8.20 -14.09 25.89
CA ALA A 74 8.88 -14.40 27.16
C ALA A 74 7.87 -14.56 28.32
N CYS A 75 6.96 -15.52 28.15
CA CYS A 75 5.89 -15.80 29.10
C CYS A 75 6.31 -16.85 30.14
N ASN A 76 5.79 -16.73 31.36
CA ASN A 76 5.89 -17.77 32.38
C ASN A 76 4.73 -18.77 32.29
N ASP A 77 4.75 -19.80 33.13
CA ASP A 77 3.72 -20.86 33.18
C ASP A 77 2.31 -20.34 33.53
N ALA A 78 2.20 -19.11 34.06
CA ALA A 78 0.93 -18.46 34.37
C ALA A 78 0.40 -17.59 33.21
N GLY A 79 1.03 -17.64 32.02
CA GLY A 79 0.63 -16.85 30.86
C GLY A 79 0.94 -15.35 30.98
N ARG A 80 1.87 -14.98 31.88
CA ARG A 80 2.29 -13.59 32.08
C ARG A 80 3.58 -13.34 31.32
N CYS A 81 3.54 -12.41 30.37
CA CYS A 81 4.58 -12.19 29.37
C CYS A 81 5.34 -10.87 29.61
N LEU A 82 6.67 -10.90 29.45
CA LEU A 82 7.55 -9.72 29.59
C LEU A 82 7.77 -8.95 28.29
N GLY A 83 7.33 -9.52 27.17
CA GLY A 83 7.29 -8.85 25.87
C GLY A 83 5.92 -8.98 25.23
N VAL A 84 5.69 -8.16 24.23
CA VAL A 84 4.47 -8.19 23.43
C VAL A 84 4.78 -7.90 21.97
N ILE A 85 4.14 -8.61 21.05
CA ILE A 85 4.22 -8.38 19.62
C ILE A 85 2.84 -8.01 19.09
N PHE A 86 2.77 -6.88 18.40
CA PHE A 86 1.60 -6.48 17.61
C PHE A 86 1.83 -6.99 16.20
N PHE A 87 0.85 -7.63 15.60
CA PHE A 87 1.03 -8.23 14.27
C PHE A 87 -0.19 -8.10 13.36
N ALA A 88 0.07 -8.22 12.06
CA ALA A 88 -0.93 -8.44 11.02
C ALA A 88 -0.37 -9.47 10.03
N LEU A 89 -1.22 -10.38 9.57
CA LEU A 89 -0.84 -11.46 8.67
C LEU A 89 -1.61 -11.32 7.37
N PHE A 90 -0.89 -11.35 6.25
CA PHE A 90 -1.48 -11.32 4.92
C PHE A 90 -1.18 -12.62 4.19
N GLN A 91 -2.22 -13.24 3.66
CA GLN A 91 -2.10 -14.43 2.81
C GLN A 91 -1.58 -14.03 1.43
N ASP A 92 -0.82 -14.93 0.80
CA ASP A 92 -0.38 -14.83 -0.60
C ASP A 92 0.42 -13.55 -0.96
N ALA A 93 1.07 -12.92 0.03
CA ALA A 93 1.83 -11.68 -0.14
C ALA A 93 3.31 -11.80 0.25
N GLY A 94 3.74 -12.96 0.75
CA GLY A 94 5.03 -13.20 1.38
C GLY A 94 6.17 -13.53 0.42
N THR A 95 6.64 -12.56 -0.36
CA THR A 95 7.93 -12.68 -1.05
C THR A 95 9.03 -11.95 -0.27
N THR A 96 10.26 -12.48 -0.28
CA THR A 96 11.41 -11.81 0.38
C THR A 96 11.61 -10.40 -0.15
N GLU A 97 11.45 -10.21 -1.46
CA GLU A 97 11.53 -8.91 -2.11
C GLU A 97 10.47 -7.94 -1.59
N TYR A 98 9.20 -8.36 -1.52
CA TYR A 98 8.14 -7.49 -1.03
C TYR A 98 8.30 -7.19 0.46
N ALA A 99 8.65 -8.18 1.28
CA ALA A 99 8.94 -7.97 2.70
C ALA A 99 10.08 -6.97 2.91
N ASN A 100 11.16 -7.06 2.12
CA ASN A 100 12.27 -6.11 2.17
C ASN A 100 11.82 -4.70 1.75
N ASN A 101 11.00 -4.58 0.71
CA ASN A 101 10.44 -3.30 0.29
C ASN A 101 9.59 -2.63 1.40
N VAL A 102 8.75 -3.42 2.09
CA VAL A 102 7.97 -2.94 3.25
C VAL A 102 8.92 -2.47 4.36
N ASN A 103 9.96 -3.25 4.68
CA ASN A 103 10.97 -2.89 5.70
C ASN A 103 11.74 -1.60 5.38
N THR A 104 11.98 -1.30 4.10
CA THR A 104 12.66 -0.04 3.70
C THR A 104 11.76 1.18 3.85
N ARG A 105 10.44 1.02 3.76
CA ARG A 105 9.47 2.13 3.81
C ARG A 105 9.00 2.45 5.21
N TRP A 106 8.87 1.43 6.07
CA TRP A 106 8.36 1.60 7.43
C TRP A 106 9.31 1.02 8.47
N SER A 107 10.16 1.88 9.03
CA SER A 107 11.07 1.51 10.14
C SER A 107 10.35 1.12 11.44
N ALA A 108 9.08 1.48 11.55
CA ALA A 108 8.24 1.20 12.72
C ALA A 108 7.74 -0.25 12.79
N ILE A 109 7.92 -1.05 11.74
CA ILE A 109 7.46 -2.44 11.71
C ILE A 109 8.51 -3.34 11.05
N LYS A 110 8.46 -4.62 11.36
CA LYS A 110 9.20 -5.66 10.64
C LYS A 110 8.25 -6.48 9.81
N ALA A 111 8.47 -6.48 8.50
CA ALA A 111 7.85 -7.37 7.54
C ALA A 111 8.72 -8.62 7.34
N THR A 112 8.09 -9.79 7.40
CA THR A 112 8.74 -11.08 7.22
C THR A 112 7.93 -11.90 6.23
N ALA A 113 8.58 -12.38 5.16
CA ALA A 113 8.03 -13.41 4.31
C ALA A 113 8.17 -14.76 4.99
N LEU A 114 7.07 -15.47 5.16
CA LEU A 114 7.02 -16.82 5.73
C LEU A 114 7.10 -17.87 4.61
N ASP A 115 7.51 -19.09 4.95
CA ASP A 115 7.77 -20.17 3.99
C ASP A 115 6.51 -20.63 3.23
N ASP A 116 5.32 -20.36 3.78
CA ASP A 116 4.03 -20.67 3.18
C ASP A 116 3.49 -19.54 2.28
N GLY A 117 4.31 -18.52 1.99
CA GLY A 117 3.92 -17.39 1.14
C GLY A 117 3.11 -16.32 1.87
N GLN A 118 3.03 -16.37 3.21
CA GLN A 118 2.42 -15.32 4.01
C GLN A 118 3.38 -14.15 4.27
N LEU A 119 2.82 -12.95 4.40
CA LEU A 119 3.54 -11.76 4.88
C LEU A 119 3.11 -11.46 6.32
N LEU A 120 4.05 -11.60 7.26
CA LEU A 120 3.87 -11.20 8.65
C LEU A 120 4.43 -9.78 8.85
N LEU A 121 3.56 -8.84 9.20
CA LEU A 121 3.96 -7.56 9.77
C LEU A 121 3.98 -7.66 11.28
N SER A 122 5.05 -7.24 11.92
CA SER A 122 5.22 -7.39 13.36
C SER A 122 5.96 -6.22 14.01
N ARG A 123 5.54 -5.84 15.20
CA ARG A 123 6.15 -4.79 16.02
C ARG A 123 6.30 -5.30 17.45
N TYR A 124 7.54 -5.48 17.89
CA TYR A 124 7.86 -6.03 19.21
C TYR A 124 8.16 -4.92 20.22
N LEU A 125 7.61 -5.06 21.43
CA LEU A 125 7.94 -4.24 22.59
C LEU A 125 8.40 -5.09 23.75
N ILE A 126 9.40 -4.57 24.45
CA ILE A 126 9.85 -5.07 25.75
C ILE A 126 9.04 -4.33 26.82
N LEU A 127 8.48 -5.07 27.78
CA LEU A 127 7.74 -4.53 28.91
C LEU A 127 8.59 -4.45 30.18
N ASP A 128 9.82 -4.94 30.18
CA ASP A 128 10.81 -4.69 31.22
C ASP A 128 10.90 -3.17 31.51
N HIS A 129 10.75 -2.82 32.79
CA HIS A 129 10.64 -1.42 33.27
C HIS A 129 9.42 -0.62 32.81
N GLY A 130 8.54 -1.23 32.02
CA GLY A 130 7.16 -0.83 31.82
C GLY A 130 6.88 -0.04 30.54
N GLN A 131 5.70 -0.27 29.97
CA GLN A 131 5.06 0.57 28.96
C GLN A 131 3.74 1.08 29.51
N THR A 132 3.38 2.34 29.25
CA THR A 132 2.03 2.79 29.61
C THR A 132 0.99 2.10 28.73
N LEU A 133 -0.23 1.96 29.21
CA LEU A 133 -1.31 1.44 28.39
C LEU A 133 -1.56 2.31 27.15
N ALA A 134 -1.41 3.63 27.29
CA ALA A 134 -1.42 4.55 26.15
C ALA A 134 -0.35 4.19 25.11
N ASN A 135 0.87 3.83 25.54
CA ASN A 135 1.91 3.36 24.63
C ASN A 135 1.47 2.06 23.94
N LEU A 136 0.91 1.08 24.66
CA LEU A 136 0.45 -0.16 24.05
C LEU A 136 -0.60 0.09 22.95
N ARG A 137 -1.59 0.96 23.23
CA ARG A 137 -2.60 1.36 22.23
C ARG A 137 -1.99 2.10 21.04
N LEU A 138 -1.01 2.98 21.27
CA LEU A 138 -0.31 3.68 20.19
C LEU A 138 0.46 2.70 19.29
N ASN A 139 1.06 1.66 19.87
CA ASN A 139 1.77 0.63 19.09
C ASN A 139 0.81 -0.26 18.30
N LEU A 140 -0.38 -0.56 18.85
CA LEU A 140 -1.48 -1.18 18.10
C LEU A 140 -1.93 -0.30 16.95
N ALA A 141 -2.22 0.98 17.20
CA ALA A 141 -2.64 1.94 16.17
C ALA A 141 -1.60 2.08 15.06
N THR A 142 -0.31 2.20 15.41
CA THR A 142 0.80 2.26 14.45
C THR A 142 0.84 1.02 13.57
N THR A 143 0.74 -0.16 14.18
CA THR A 143 0.75 -1.45 13.48
C THR A 143 -0.41 -1.54 12.49
N ARG A 144 -1.61 -1.18 12.93
CA ARG A 144 -2.82 -1.20 12.11
C ARG A 144 -2.77 -0.20 10.96
N SER A 145 -2.32 1.02 11.20
CA SER A 145 -2.19 2.04 10.13
C SER A 145 -1.24 1.59 9.02
N ILE A 146 -0.10 0.99 9.38
CA ILE A 146 0.85 0.45 8.39
C ILE A 146 0.24 -0.78 7.68
N ALA A 147 -0.38 -1.68 8.44
CA ALA A 147 -1.04 -2.85 7.88
C ALA A 147 -2.19 -2.48 6.91
N ALA A 148 -2.95 -1.42 7.18
CA ALA A 148 -3.97 -0.91 6.26
C ALA A 148 -3.36 -0.39 4.94
N ALA A 149 -2.23 0.31 5.00
CA ALA A 149 -1.50 0.75 3.80
C ALA A 149 -1.00 -0.44 2.98
N VAL A 150 -0.37 -1.43 3.64
CA VAL A 150 0.07 -2.68 3.00
C VAL A 150 -1.10 -3.46 2.40
N ARG A 151 -2.24 -3.54 3.10
CA ARG A 151 -3.46 -4.18 2.59
C ARG A 151 -3.93 -3.52 1.30
N SER A 152 -3.94 -2.18 1.24
CA SER A 152 -4.33 -1.43 0.04
C SER A 152 -3.43 -1.77 -1.16
N GLU A 153 -2.13 -1.89 -0.93
CA GLU A 153 -1.18 -2.30 -1.97
C GLU A 153 -1.40 -3.74 -2.43
N ILE A 154 -1.60 -4.67 -1.49
CA ILE A 154 -1.88 -6.07 -1.80
C ILE A 154 -3.19 -6.20 -2.58
N MET A 155 -4.25 -5.49 -2.19
CA MET A 155 -5.52 -5.48 -2.93
C MET A 155 -5.35 -4.87 -4.32
N GLY A 156 -4.53 -3.84 -4.46
CA GLY A 156 -4.13 -3.30 -5.76
C GLY A 156 -3.37 -4.30 -6.64
N ARG A 157 -2.65 -5.26 -6.04
CA ARG A 157 -1.97 -6.37 -6.73
C ARG A 157 -2.90 -7.55 -7.02
N ASN A 158 -3.75 -7.97 -6.08
CA ASN A 158 -4.65 -9.11 -6.23
C ASN A 158 -5.89 -8.79 -7.07
N GLY A 159 -6.21 -7.51 -7.29
CA GLY A 159 -7.14 -7.08 -8.34
C GLY A 159 -6.59 -7.24 -9.77
N SER A 160 -5.39 -7.82 -9.94
CA SER A 160 -4.73 -8.04 -11.22
C SER A 160 -4.47 -9.52 -11.53
N ASP A 161 -5.43 -10.39 -11.22
CA ASP A 161 -5.45 -11.76 -11.79
C ASP A 161 -5.84 -11.72 -13.27
N GLY A 162 -4.85 -11.96 -14.14
CA GLY A 162 -5.06 -12.33 -15.54
C GLY A 162 -5.16 -11.15 -16.51
N ALA A 163 -3.99 -10.63 -16.91
CA ALA A 163 -3.80 -9.39 -17.63
C ALA A 163 -4.21 -8.18 -16.78
N SER A 164 -3.21 -7.47 -16.25
CA SER A 164 -3.39 -6.07 -15.85
C SER A 164 -4.24 -5.42 -16.94
N PRO A 165 -5.43 -4.85 -16.65
CA PRO A 165 -5.90 -3.78 -17.50
C PRO A 165 -4.69 -2.85 -17.51
N ARG A 166 -4.09 -2.60 -18.68
CA ARG A 166 -3.22 -1.44 -18.80
C ARG A 166 -3.98 -0.34 -18.08
N ALA A 167 -3.40 0.24 -17.02
CA ALA A 167 -3.87 1.54 -16.54
C ALA A 167 -4.14 2.33 -17.82
N ALA A 168 -5.40 2.76 -18.01
CA ALA A 168 -5.88 3.18 -19.32
C ALA A 168 -4.82 4.11 -19.91
N ILE A 169 -4.25 3.73 -21.07
CA ILE A 169 -3.07 4.40 -21.61
C ILE A 169 -3.35 5.89 -21.60
N ASP A 170 -2.51 6.67 -20.91
CA ASP A 170 -2.57 8.11 -21.04
C ASP A 170 -2.14 8.45 -22.46
N TRP A 171 -3.10 8.85 -23.29
CA TRP A 171 -2.84 9.20 -24.69
C TRP A 171 -2.27 10.62 -24.80
N GLY A 172 -2.45 11.47 -23.79
CA GLY A 172 -2.08 12.88 -23.84
C GLY A 172 -3.05 13.71 -24.68
N ASP A 173 -2.50 14.71 -25.36
CA ASP A 173 -3.23 15.64 -26.24
C ASP A 173 -2.69 15.61 -27.68
N ASP A 174 -3.22 16.49 -28.53
CA ASP A 174 -2.77 16.70 -29.91
C ASP A 174 -1.99 18.03 -30.03
N SER A 175 -0.92 18.19 -29.26
CA SER A 175 -0.12 19.42 -29.23
C SER A 175 1.11 19.39 -30.15
N GLY A 176 1.41 20.51 -30.81
CA GLY A 176 2.60 20.67 -31.64
C GLY A 176 2.39 20.38 -33.12
N ASN A 177 3.48 20.49 -33.90
CA ASN A 177 3.39 20.56 -35.36
C ASN A 177 3.15 19.22 -36.08
N TYR A 178 3.32 18.11 -35.36
CA TYR A 178 3.22 16.75 -35.90
C TYR A 178 2.00 16.00 -35.35
N ALA A 179 1.19 16.65 -34.49
CA ALA A 179 -0.06 16.07 -34.06
C ALA A 179 -1.07 16.02 -35.23
N ASN A 180 -1.87 14.96 -35.31
CA ASN A 180 -2.90 14.79 -36.36
C ASN A 180 -2.35 14.77 -37.79
N ASP A 181 -1.12 14.29 -38.00
CA ASP A 181 -0.51 14.15 -39.33
C ASP A 181 -0.69 12.74 -39.93
N GLY A 182 -1.30 11.84 -39.15
CA GLY A 182 -1.61 10.46 -39.49
C GLY A 182 -0.54 9.46 -39.06
N ALA A 183 0.64 9.88 -38.61
CA ALA A 183 1.66 9.04 -37.97
C ALA A 183 1.51 9.07 -36.44
N CYS A 184 2.18 8.16 -35.71
CA CYS A 184 2.24 8.24 -34.25
C CYS A 184 3.64 8.69 -33.84
N ASP A 185 3.78 9.95 -33.43
CA ASP A 185 5.07 10.56 -33.11
C ASP A 185 5.49 10.41 -31.64
N ASP A 186 4.61 9.85 -30.81
CA ASP A 186 4.91 9.56 -29.41
C ASP A 186 5.99 8.46 -29.30
N ALA A 187 7.15 8.84 -28.78
CA ALA A 187 8.28 7.92 -28.60
C ALA A 187 7.90 6.65 -27.82
N ARG A 188 6.90 6.68 -26.93
CA ARG A 188 6.49 5.49 -26.16
C ARG A 188 6.06 4.30 -27.02
N PHE A 189 5.76 4.55 -28.31
CA PHE A 189 5.39 3.54 -29.30
C PHE A 189 6.50 3.22 -30.30
N GLN A 190 7.66 3.86 -30.18
CA GLN A 190 8.81 3.70 -31.06
C GLN A 190 9.93 2.94 -30.35
N ALA A 191 10.50 1.93 -31.02
CA ALA A 191 11.59 1.13 -30.47
C ALA A 191 12.91 1.91 -30.38
N ASP A 192 13.10 2.89 -31.25
CA ASP A 192 14.25 3.77 -31.32
C ASP A 192 14.01 5.14 -30.64
N GLY A 193 12.97 5.25 -29.79
CA GLY A 193 12.53 6.49 -29.15
C GLY A 193 13.62 7.31 -28.45
N ASP A 194 14.72 6.66 -28.05
CA ASP A 194 15.86 7.28 -27.38
C ASP A 194 16.88 7.92 -28.34
N GLN A 195 16.90 7.49 -29.60
CA GLN A 195 17.88 7.89 -30.61
C GLN A 195 17.64 9.30 -31.15
N TRP A 196 16.42 9.83 -31.03
CA TRP A 196 16.02 11.06 -31.68
C TRP A 196 15.32 12.03 -30.73
N ASP A 197 15.91 13.22 -30.56
CA ASP A 197 15.35 14.31 -29.74
C ASP A 197 13.92 14.68 -30.13
N PHE A 198 13.58 14.61 -31.41
CA PHE A 198 12.23 14.95 -31.85
C PHE A 198 11.22 13.96 -31.27
N GLN A 199 11.47 12.64 -31.36
CA GLN A 199 10.57 11.62 -30.83
C GLN A 199 10.34 11.82 -29.33
N ARG A 200 11.41 12.07 -28.56
CA ARG A 200 11.32 12.34 -27.12
C ARG A 200 10.38 13.48 -26.81
N LYS A 201 10.46 14.59 -27.55
CA LYS A 201 9.64 15.80 -27.36
C LYS A 201 8.15 15.58 -27.67
N HIS A 202 7.80 14.53 -28.39
CA HIS A 202 6.43 14.21 -28.81
C HIS A 202 5.71 13.17 -27.94
N VAL A 203 6.35 12.66 -26.87
CA VAL A 203 5.64 11.85 -25.85
C VAL A 203 4.37 12.58 -25.41
N LEU A 204 3.19 11.94 -25.38
CA LEU A 204 1.88 12.51 -24.99
C LEU A 204 1.37 13.70 -25.83
N ARG A 205 1.85 13.89 -27.06
CA ARG A 205 1.48 15.07 -27.87
C ARG A 205 0.76 14.74 -29.18
N ASP A 206 0.52 13.47 -29.44
CA ASP A 206 -0.08 12.99 -30.68
C ASP A 206 -1.13 11.89 -30.39
N ALA A 207 -2.06 12.23 -29.50
CA ALA A 207 -3.00 11.30 -28.91
C ALA A 207 -3.92 10.63 -29.94
N THR A 208 -4.48 11.41 -30.87
CA THR A 208 -5.47 10.93 -31.84
C THR A 208 -4.88 9.87 -32.77
N ASP A 209 -3.71 10.11 -33.33
CA ASP A 209 -3.10 9.19 -34.28
C ASP A 209 -2.49 7.98 -33.59
N CYS A 210 -1.80 8.15 -32.46
CA CYS A 210 -1.32 7.01 -31.67
C CYS A 210 -2.46 6.10 -31.20
N ARG A 211 -3.60 6.66 -30.78
CA ARG A 211 -4.77 5.86 -30.41
C ARG A 211 -5.34 5.10 -31.60
N ALA A 212 -5.47 5.76 -32.76
CA ALA A 212 -5.96 5.13 -33.99
C ALA A 212 -5.04 3.98 -34.45
N ARG A 213 -3.74 4.22 -34.48
CA ARG A 213 -2.71 3.24 -34.87
C ARG A 213 -2.64 2.05 -33.90
N SER A 214 -2.81 2.31 -32.60
CA SER A 214 -2.86 1.26 -31.59
C SER A 214 -4.14 0.42 -31.70
N ALA A 215 -5.29 1.04 -31.94
CA ALA A 215 -6.56 0.34 -32.19
C ALA A 215 -6.50 -0.50 -33.48
N ALA A 216 -5.75 -0.05 -34.49
CA ALA A 216 -5.47 -0.81 -35.70
C ALA A 216 -4.42 -1.93 -35.50
N GLY A 217 -3.80 -2.03 -34.32
CA GLY A 217 -2.77 -3.04 -34.00
C GLY A 217 -1.43 -2.83 -34.71
N THR A 218 -1.19 -1.63 -35.26
CA THR A 218 0.03 -1.31 -36.03
C THR A 218 1.19 -0.84 -35.17
N ILE A 219 0.90 -0.40 -33.93
CA ILE A 219 1.88 -0.01 -32.93
C ILE A 219 1.52 -0.63 -31.58
N THR A 220 2.53 -0.80 -30.74
CA THR A 220 2.38 -1.26 -29.36
C THR A 220 3.08 -0.28 -28.43
N LEU A 221 2.47 0.06 -27.30
CA LEU A 221 3.17 0.83 -26.27
C LEU A 221 4.32 -0.02 -25.70
N ILE A 222 5.54 0.49 -25.85
CA ILE A 222 6.82 -0.13 -25.44
C ILE A 222 7.27 0.44 -24.09
N LEU A 223 7.07 1.75 -23.89
CA LEU A 223 7.44 2.44 -22.66
C LEU A 223 6.20 3.00 -21.97
N ASP A 224 5.98 2.56 -20.75
CA ASP A 224 4.91 3.03 -19.88
C ASP A 224 5.52 3.77 -18.67
N PHE A 225 5.20 5.06 -18.53
CA PHE A 225 5.64 5.93 -17.43
C PHE A 225 4.74 5.81 -16.19
N GLY A 226 3.55 5.20 -16.32
CA GLY A 226 2.61 5.04 -15.21
C GLY A 226 1.87 6.32 -14.82
N ASP A 227 1.71 6.53 -13.52
CA ASP A 227 0.98 7.66 -12.92
C ASP A 227 1.84 8.44 -11.90
N ASN A 228 1.23 9.37 -11.16
CA ASN A 228 1.88 10.13 -10.08
C ASN A 228 1.47 9.66 -8.68
N SER A 229 1.23 8.35 -8.49
CA SER A 229 0.82 7.79 -7.19
C SER A 229 1.96 7.66 -6.17
N GLY A 230 3.20 7.96 -6.57
CA GLY A 230 4.41 7.82 -5.75
C GLY A 230 4.54 8.92 -4.70
N ILE A 231 5.17 8.60 -3.58
CA ILE A 231 5.40 9.56 -2.48
C ILE A 231 6.32 10.73 -2.87
N TYR A 232 7.12 10.55 -3.91
CA TYR A 232 8.04 11.54 -4.45
C TYR A 232 7.59 12.06 -5.83
N ALA A 233 6.37 11.72 -6.25
CA ALA A 233 5.86 12.18 -7.53
C ALA A 233 5.72 13.71 -7.56
N ASN A 234 6.11 14.33 -8.68
CA ASN A 234 6.08 15.79 -8.89
C ASN A 234 7.06 16.56 -7.98
N ASP A 235 8.18 15.95 -7.63
CA ASP A 235 9.28 16.62 -6.92
C ASP A 235 10.34 17.23 -7.86
N GLY A 236 10.19 16.99 -9.17
CA GLY A 236 11.06 17.49 -10.22
C GLY A 236 12.19 16.53 -10.61
N THR A 237 12.22 15.31 -10.07
CA THR A 237 13.23 14.29 -10.36
C THR A 237 12.56 12.95 -10.68
N CYS A 238 13.01 12.25 -11.73
CA CYS A 238 12.44 10.94 -12.06
C CYS A 238 12.86 9.86 -11.05
N ASP A 239 11.93 9.34 -10.25
CA ASP A 239 12.22 8.29 -9.25
C ASP A 239 12.13 6.86 -9.76
N ASP A 240 11.70 6.67 -11.01
CA ASP A 240 11.58 5.36 -11.60
C ASP A 240 12.95 4.76 -11.93
N ASN A 241 13.35 3.76 -11.14
CA ASN A 241 14.66 3.11 -11.22
C ASN A 241 14.89 2.30 -12.50
N ARG A 242 13.88 2.12 -13.36
CA ARG A 242 14.06 1.51 -14.69
C ARG A 242 14.83 2.42 -15.63
N PHE A 243 14.72 3.74 -15.45
CA PHE A 243 15.44 4.69 -16.28
C PHE A 243 16.90 4.81 -15.86
N THR A 244 17.72 5.34 -16.75
CA THR A 244 19.13 5.67 -16.48
C THR A 244 19.41 7.11 -16.88
N GLY A 245 20.49 7.72 -16.40
CA GLY A 245 20.85 9.11 -16.72
C GLY A 245 20.84 10.05 -15.52
N GLU A 246 21.18 11.32 -15.76
CA GLU A 246 21.38 12.34 -14.72
C GLU A 246 20.07 12.93 -14.19
N GLY A 247 18.98 12.86 -14.97
CA GLY A 247 17.65 13.28 -14.54
C GLY A 247 16.93 12.25 -13.67
N ARG A 248 17.57 11.11 -13.39
CA ARG A 248 17.04 10.07 -12.51
C ARG A 248 17.49 10.33 -11.07
N SER A 249 16.57 10.15 -10.14
CA SER A 249 16.81 10.08 -8.72
C SER A 249 17.82 8.99 -8.37
N ILE A 250 18.49 9.13 -7.22
CA ILE A 250 19.40 8.10 -6.71
C ILE A 250 18.66 6.87 -6.18
N LEU A 251 17.34 6.95 -6.01
CA LEU A 251 16.53 5.84 -5.54
C LEU A 251 16.65 4.64 -6.50
N MET A 252 16.68 3.45 -5.89
CA MET A 252 16.86 2.17 -6.58
C MET A 252 15.75 1.17 -6.22
N THR A 253 14.75 1.58 -5.45
CA THR A 253 13.69 0.69 -4.99
C THR A 253 12.54 0.64 -6.00
N ASP A 254 12.03 -0.56 -6.25
CA ASP A 254 10.92 -0.77 -7.19
C ASP A 254 9.59 -0.13 -6.76
N SER A 255 9.53 0.42 -5.53
CA SER A 255 8.36 1.17 -5.05
C SER A 255 8.03 2.40 -5.90
N HIS A 256 8.98 2.91 -6.68
CA HIS A 256 8.81 4.12 -7.49
C HIS A 256 8.60 3.83 -8.99
N VAL A 257 8.66 2.56 -9.39
CA VAL A 257 8.41 2.13 -10.77
C VAL A 257 7.00 2.51 -11.18
N ARG A 258 6.87 3.31 -12.25
CA ARG A 258 5.60 3.77 -12.83
C ARG A 258 4.76 4.62 -11.89
N ARG A 259 5.37 5.30 -10.92
CA ARG A 259 4.66 6.10 -9.91
C ARG A 259 5.03 7.57 -9.91
N ASP A 260 5.89 7.98 -10.83
CA ASP A 260 6.38 9.34 -10.96
C ASP A 260 6.38 9.78 -12.44
N SER A 261 5.22 9.63 -13.07
CA SER A 261 5.08 9.81 -14.52
C SER A 261 5.43 11.22 -14.99
N ALA A 262 5.03 12.27 -14.27
CA ALA A 262 5.22 13.65 -14.73
C ALA A 262 6.71 14.03 -14.79
N ASP A 263 7.47 13.70 -13.74
CA ASP A 263 8.89 14.05 -13.68
C ASP A 263 9.71 13.17 -14.62
N CYS A 264 9.40 11.87 -14.71
CA CYS A 264 10.03 10.99 -15.68
C CYS A 264 9.74 11.40 -17.13
N ILE A 265 8.52 11.83 -17.46
CA ILE A 265 8.21 12.32 -18.81
C ILE A 265 8.96 13.63 -19.09
N ALA A 266 9.03 14.54 -18.12
CA ALA A 266 9.79 15.78 -18.26
C ALA A 266 11.27 15.50 -18.51
N ALA A 267 11.90 14.70 -17.65
CA ALA A 267 13.30 14.30 -17.79
C ALA A 267 13.57 13.56 -19.11
N TYR A 268 12.65 12.71 -19.55
CA TYR A 268 12.80 11.97 -20.81
C TYR A 268 12.75 12.88 -22.04
N ARG A 269 11.82 13.85 -22.04
CA ARG A 269 11.69 14.89 -23.09
C ARG A 269 12.91 15.81 -23.15
N GLU A 270 13.52 16.11 -22.01
CA GLU A 270 14.77 16.88 -21.91
C GLU A 270 16.02 16.06 -22.23
N GLY A 271 15.90 14.74 -22.42
CA GLY A 271 17.02 13.86 -22.75
C GLY A 271 17.96 13.57 -21.57
N THR A 272 17.55 13.91 -20.34
CA THR A 272 18.36 13.69 -19.12
C THR A 272 18.21 12.28 -18.58
N ILE A 273 17.20 11.52 -19.06
CA ILE A 273 17.07 10.09 -18.82
C ILE A 273 16.88 9.27 -20.11
N ASN A 274 17.31 8.01 -20.06
CA ASN A 274 17.16 7.00 -21.10
C ASN A 274 16.39 5.79 -20.60
N ARG A 275 15.78 5.05 -21.53
CA ARG A 275 15.10 3.78 -21.26
C ARG A 275 16.09 2.72 -20.74
N PRO A 276 15.59 1.67 -20.06
CA PRO A 276 16.36 0.48 -19.74
C PRO A 276 16.86 -0.27 -20.98
#